data_AF-A0A3Q3FCR7-F1
#
_entry.id   AF-A0A3Q3FCR7-F1
#
_cell.length_a   1.000
_cell.length_b   1.000
_cell.length_c   1.000
_cell.angle_alpha   90.00
_cell.angle_beta   90.00
_cell.angle_gamma   90.00
#
_symmetry.space_group_name_H-M   'P 1'
#
loop_
_entity.id
_entity.type
_entity.pdbx_description
1 polymer ?
#
loop_
_entity_poly.entity_id
_entity_poly.type
_entity_poly.pdbx_seq_one_letter_code
_entity_poly.pdbx_strand_id
1 'polypeptide(L)'
;SSLLAVQKFHIQETTVNVPQMVDTLMERAGNASWVVVFKALITTHHLMVHGNEKFIQLLASRNTLFNLANFLDKTGSHGYDMSTFIRRYSRYLNEKSFAYRQMSFDFVRVKKGAEGAMRTMSVEKLLKGMPTLQSQIDALKAILQRLLIWTRDKTEV
;
A
#
# COMPACT_ATOMS: atom_id res chain seq x y z
N SER A 1 -33.71 28.84 10.51
CA SER A 1 -33.73 27.37 10.41
C SER A 1 -33.35 26.80 9.04
N SER A 2 -33.49 27.55 7.93
CA SER A 2 -33.15 27.11 6.57
C SER A 2 -31.64 27.16 6.24
N LEU A 3 -30.88 28.09 6.84
CA LEU A 3 -29.41 28.16 6.67
C LEU A 3 -28.67 26.95 7.28
N LEU A 4 -29.10 26.46 8.45
CA LEU A 4 -28.54 25.27 9.08
C LEU A 4 -28.82 23.98 8.27
N ALA A 5 -29.94 23.94 7.55
CA ALA A 5 -30.28 22.81 6.68
C ALA A 5 -29.44 22.83 5.40
N VAL A 6 -29.26 23.99 4.76
CA VAL A 6 -28.38 24.14 3.59
C VAL A 6 -26.91 23.88 3.96
N GLN A 7 -26.47 24.32 5.14
CA GLN A 7 -25.12 24.05 5.63
C GLN A 7 -24.93 22.56 5.99
N LYS A 8 -25.95 21.87 6.53
CA LYS A 8 -25.94 20.40 6.68
C LYS A 8 -25.95 19.64 5.35
N PHE A 9 -26.67 20.14 4.35
CA PHE A 9 -26.68 19.57 3.00
C PHE A 9 -25.34 19.77 2.27
N HIS A 10 -24.66 20.90 2.48
CA HIS A 10 -23.32 21.15 1.93
C HIS A 10 -22.23 20.38 2.71
N ILE A 11 -22.41 20.11 4.01
CA ILE A 11 -21.52 19.22 4.79
C ILE A 11 -21.69 17.73 4.38
N GLN A 12 -22.78 17.38 3.70
CA GLN A 12 -22.96 16.05 3.09
C GLN A 12 -22.27 15.91 1.72
N GLU A 13 -21.56 16.92 1.23
CA GLU A 13 -20.59 16.75 0.15
C GLU A 13 -19.41 15.89 0.63
N THR A 14 -19.61 14.57 0.55
CA THR A 14 -18.55 13.55 0.45
C THR A 14 -17.60 13.41 1.64
N THR A 15 -18.11 13.18 2.85
CA THR A 15 -17.30 12.45 3.85
C THR A 15 -17.13 11.00 3.40
N VAL A 16 -16.21 10.76 2.46
CA VAL A 16 -15.87 9.41 2.01
C VAL A 16 -15.53 8.58 3.24
N ASN A 17 -16.26 7.48 3.44
CA ASN A 17 -16.08 6.59 4.58
C ASN A 17 -14.80 5.76 4.38
N VAL A 18 -13.65 6.34 4.76
CA VAL A 18 -12.32 5.72 4.62
C VAL A 18 -12.26 4.35 5.30
N PRO A 19 -12.79 4.14 6.53
CA PRO A 19 -12.86 2.81 7.13
C PRO A 19 -13.57 1.78 6.28
N GLN A 20 -14.78 2.08 5.81
CA GLN A 20 -15.56 1.17 4.97
C GLN A 20 -14.80 0.82 3.68
N MET A 21 -14.15 1.81 3.05
CA MET A 21 -13.35 1.58 1.86
C MET A 21 -12.15 0.65 2.12
N VAL A 22 -11.46 0.81 3.25
CA VAL A 22 -10.39 -0.11 3.65
C VAL A 22 -10.95 -1.52 3.85
N ASP A 23 -12.07 -1.66 4.56
CA ASP A 23 -12.65 -2.97 4.85
C ASP A 23 -13.09 -3.70 3.58
N THR A 24 -13.74 -2.99 2.64
CA THR A 24 -14.08 -3.54 1.33
C THR A 24 -12.83 -4.02 0.59
N LEU A 25 -11.74 -3.23 0.55
CA LEU A 25 -10.50 -3.64 -0.11
C LEU A 25 -9.84 -4.87 0.54
N MET A 26 -9.87 -4.95 1.88
CA MET A 26 -9.34 -6.10 2.63
C MET A 26 -10.15 -7.37 2.36
N GLU A 27 -11.49 -7.25 2.28
CA GLU A 27 -12.37 -8.35 1.88
C GLU A 27 -12.04 -8.85 0.47
N ARG A 28 -11.85 -7.93 -0.50
CA ARG A 28 -11.45 -8.30 -1.87
C ARG A 28 -10.08 -8.96 -1.91
N ALA A 29 -9.14 -8.54 -1.06
CA ALA A 29 -7.82 -9.16 -0.95
C ALA A 29 -7.86 -10.58 -0.36
N GLY A 30 -8.95 -10.97 0.32
CA GLY A 30 -9.19 -12.33 0.82
C GLY A 30 -9.80 -13.30 -0.20
N ASN A 31 -10.01 -12.87 -1.45
CA ASN A 31 -10.61 -13.71 -2.49
C ASN A 31 -9.67 -14.83 -2.98
N ALA A 32 -10.23 -15.94 -3.51
CA ALA A 32 -9.42 -17.02 -4.07
C ALA A 32 -8.81 -16.69 -5.44
N SER A 33 -9.44 -15.80 -6.22
CA SER A 33 -8.99 -15.43 -7.56
C SER A 33 -7.81 -14.46 -7.51
N TRP A 34 -6.69 -14.83 -8.15
CA TRP A 34 -5.52 -13.98 -8.26
C TRP A 34 -5.84 -12.62 -8.89
N VAL A 35 -6.75 -12.57 -9.86
CA VAL A 35 -7.15 -11.31 -10.53
C VAL A 35 -7.80 -10.34 -9.54
N VAL A 36 -8.69 -10.84 -8.69
CA VAL A 36 -9.41 -10.02 -7.71
C VAL A 36 -8.45 -9.52 -6.64
N VAL A 37 -7.64 -10.42 -6.07
CA VAL A 37 -6.64 -10.06 -5.06
C VAL A 37 -5.64 -9.06 -5.61
N PHE A 38 -5.14 -9.29 -6.82
CA PHE A 38 -4.15 -8.42 -7.44
C PHE A 38 -4.69 -7.01 -7.68
N LYS A 39 -5.91 -6.89 -8.23
CA LYS A 39 -6.59 -5.59 -8.39
C LYS A 39 -6.80 -4.89 -7.05
N ALA A 40 -7.19 -5.61 -5.99
CA ALA A 40 -7.34 -5.03 -4.66
C ALA A 40 -6.02 -4.46 -4.11
N LEU A 41 -4.90 -5.17 -4.29
CA LEU A 41 -3.57 -4.68 -3.91
C LEU A 41 -3.15 -3.45 -4.72
N ILE A 42 -3.38 -3.43 -6.04
CA ILE A 42 -3.09 -2.27 -6.90
C ILE A 42 -3.91 -1.06 -6.44
N THR A 43 -5.22 -1.23 -6.24
CA THR A 43 -6.10 -0.14 -5.80
C THR A 43 -5.68 0.38 -4.42
N THR A 44 -5.33 -0.50 -3.49
CA THR A 44 -4.80 -0.10 -2.18
C THR A 44 -3.52 0.73 -2.34
N HIS A 45 -2.56 0.26 -3.14
CA HIS A 45 -1.32 0.99 -3.39
C HIS A 45 -1.59 2.38 -4.00
N HIS A 46 -2.47 2.44 -4.99
CA HIS A 46 -2.84 3.70 -5.64
C HIS A 46 -3.41 4.70 -4.62
N LEU A 47 -4.29 4.26 -3.73
CA LEU A 47 -4.85 5.08 -2.66
C LEU A 47 -3.80 5.48 -1.60
N MET A 48 -2.82 4.62 -1.30
CA MET A 48 -1.71 4.98 -0.40
C MET A 48 -0.83 6.10 -0.96
N VAL A 49 -0.63 6.14 -2.28
CA VAL A 49 0.28 7.10 -2.94
C VAL A 49 -0.45 8.39 -3.33
N HIS A 50 -1.61 8.27 -3.96
CA HIS A 50 -2.33 9.38 -4.58
C HIS A 50 -3.57 9.81 -3.80
N GLY A 51 -4.03 9.00 -2.86
CA GLY A 51 -5.21 9.28 -2.05
C GLY A 51 -4.93 10.20 -0.85
N ASN A 52 -6.00 10.47 -0.10
CA ASN A 52 -5.92 11.22 1.15
C ASN A 52 -5.07 10.46 2.18
N GLU A 53 -4.22 11.19 2.92
CA GLU A 53 -3.31 10.62 3.92
C GLU A 53 -4.04 9.85 5.04
N LYS A 54 -5.31 10.19 5.32
CA LYS A 54 -6.16 9.43 6.24
C LYS A 54 -6.26 7.94 5.88
N PHE A 55 -6.16 7.59 4.60
CA PHE A 55 -6.18 6.19 4.17
C PHE A 55 -4.96 5.43 4.68
N ILE A 56 -3.74 5.91 4.39
CA ILE A 56 -2.51 5.24 4.86
C ILE A 56 -2.35 5.31 6.38
N GLN A 57 -2.81 6.39 7.04
CA GLN A 57 -2.87 6.47 8.50
C GLN A 57 -3.73 5.35 9.10
N LEU A 58 -4.91 5.10 8.53
CA LEU A 58 -5.78 4.02 8.98
C LEU A 58 -5.19 2.64 8.72
N LEU A 59 -4.50 2.44 7.59
CA LEU A 59 -3.76 1.20 7.35
C LEU A 59 -2.63 1.02 8.36
N ALA A 60 -1.92 2.10 8.68
CA ALA A 60 -0.80 2.12 9.61
C ALA A 60 -1.26 1.89 11.06
N SER A 61 -2.50 2.15 11.42
CA SER A 61 -3.03 1.85 12.76
C SER A 61 -3.42 0.38 12.96
N ARG A 62 -3.54 -0.43 11.89
CA ARG A 62 -3.92 -1.85 11.97
C ARG A 62 -2.71 -2.77 12.20
N ASN A 63 -2.74 -3.64 13.21
CA ASN A 63 -1.63 -4.56 13.51
C ASN A 63 -1.31 -5.51 12.35
N THR A 64 -2.33 -5.94 11.60
CA THR A 64 -2.21 -6.78 10.43
C THR A 64 -2.99 -6.17 9.27
N LEU A 65 -2.43 -6.23 8.06
CA LEU A 65 -3.03 -5.72 6.83
C LEU A 65 -3.37 -6.87 5.89
N PHE A 66 -2.39 -7.33 5.11
CA PHE A 66 -2.57 -8.45 4.20
C PHE A 66 -1.88 -9.71 4.74
N ASN A 67 -2.66 -10.77 4.97
CA ASN A 67 -2.13 -12.09 5.33
C ASN A 67 -2.11 -13.02 4.10
N LEU A 68 -1.25 -12.70 3.14
CA LEU A 68 -1.20 -13.39 1.85
C LEU A 68 0.06 -14.24 1.66
N ALA A 69 0.87 -14.47 2.69
CA ALA A 69 2.14 -15.19 2.58
C ALA A 69 2.01 -16.60 1.94
N ASN A 70 0.86 -17.25 2.12
CA ASN A 70 0.56 -18.57 1.57
C ASN A 70 -0.46 -18.52 0.42
N PHE A 71 -0.76 -17.34 -0.13
CA PHE A 71 -1.70 -17.21 -1.24
C PHE A 71 -1.26 -18.05 -2.44
N LEU A 72 -2.20 -18.85 -2.96
CA LEU A 72 -2.01 -19.69 -4.13
C LEU A 72 -3.32 -19.87 -4.88
N ASP A 73 -3.35 -19.37 -6.11
CA ASP A 73 -4.36 -19.66 -7.11
C ASP A 73 -3.79 -20.66 -8.12
N LYS A 74 -4.43 -21.83 -8.23
CA LYS A 74 -4.03 -22.91 -9.16
C LYS A 74 -4.77 -22.85 -10.49
N THR A 75 -5.56 -21.80 -10.73
CA THR A 75 -6.33 -21.65 -11.97
C THR A 75 -5.45 -21.18 -13.13
N GLY A 76 -5.42 -21.98 -14.21
CA GLY A 76 -4.68 -21.69 -15.43
C GLY A 76 -3.15 -21.61 -15.24
N SER A 77 -2.44 -21.33 -16.34
CA SER A 77 -0.98 -21.16 -16.31
C SER A 77 -0.54 -19.90 -15.56
N HIS A 78 -1.36 -18.84 -15.56
CA HIS A 78 -1.03 -17.56 -14.94
C HIS A 78 -1.26 -17.51 -13.43
N GLY A 79 -2.16 -18.32 -12.86
CA GLY A 79 -2.49 -18.30 -11.44
C GLY A 79 -1.26 -18.57 -10.55
N TYR A 80 -0.44 -19.55 -10.93
CA TYR A 80 0.75 -19.93 -10.18
C TYR A 80 1.81 -18.81 -10.15
N ASP A 81 2.11 -18.24 -11.32
CA ASP A 81 3.08 -17.14 -11.43
C ASP A 81 2.63 -15.89 -10.69
N MET A 82 1.35 -15.53 -10.86
CA MET A 82 0.76 -14.36 -10.23
C MET A 82 0.65 -14.52 -8.72
N SER A 83 0.44 -15.72 -8.21
CA SER A 83 0.46 -16.00 -6.77
C SER A 83 1.80 -15.65 -6.14
N THR A 84 2.91 -15.94 -6.82
CA THR A 84 4.24 -15.55 -6.35
C THR A 84 4.44 -14.03 -6.35
N PHE A 85 3.89 -13.35 -7.36
CA PHE A 85 3.92 -11.89 -7.41
C PHE A 85 3.08 -11.25 -6.29
N ILE A 86 1.84 -11.71 -6.10
CA ILE A 86 0.89 -11.25 -5.08
C ILE A 86 1.51 -11.34 -3.69
N ARG A 87 2.14 -12.47 -3.33
CA ARG A 87 2.85 -12.67 -2.06
C ARG A 87 3.91 -11.60 -1.78
N ARG A 88 4.70 -11.26 -2.81
CA ARG A 88 5.75 -10.24 -2.70
C ARG A 88 5.16 -8.84 -2.63
N TYR A 89 4.11 -8.59 -3.42
CA TYR A 89 3.47 -7.29 -3.46
C TYR A 89 2.73 -6.95 -2.17
N SER A 90 1.99 -7.91 -1.59
CA SER A 90 1.35 -7.75 -0.30
C SER A 90 2.36 -7.47 0.82
N ARG A 91 3.52 -8.14 0.80
CA ARG A 91 4.61 -7.88 1.75
C ARG A 91 5.10 -6.43 1.64
N TYR A 92 5.34 -5.93 0.44
CA TYR A 92 5.73 -4.52 0.25
C TYR A 92 4.68 -3.54 0.79
N LEU A 93 3.38 -3.77 0.54
CA LEU A 93 2.35 -2.88 1.07
C LEU A 93 2.28 -2.91 2.61
N ASN A 94 2.48 -4.09 3.22
CA ASN A 94 2.61 -4.21 4.67
C ASN A 94 3.82 -3.42 5.20
N GLU A 95 4.99 -3.55 4.56
CA GLU A 95 6.20 -2.78 4.89
C GLU A 95 5.99 -1.27 4.71
N LYS A 96 5.26 -0.86 3.66
CA LYS A 96 4.95 0.56 3.42
C LYS A 96 4.08 1.15 4.54
N SER A 97 3.08 0.41 4.98
CA SER A 97 2.24 0.82 6.11
C SER A 97 3.00 0.82 7.44
N PHE A 98 3.81 -0.22 7.69
CA PHE A 98 4.65 -0.30 8.88
C PHE A 98 5.65 0.86 8.94
N ALA A 99 6.27 1.21 7.81
CA ALA A 99 7.15 2.35 7.70
C ALA A 99 6.45 3.66 8.06
N TYR A 100 5.22 3.86 7.57
CA TYR A 100 4.42 5.01 7.92
C TYR A 100 4.12 5.04 9.43
N ARG A 101 3.77 3.91 10.06
CA ARG A 101 3.56 3.81 11.52
C ARG A 101 4.79 4.28 12.30
N GLN A 102 5.98 3.80 11.92
CA GLN A 102 7.21 4.12 12.65
C GLN A 102 7.66 5.57 12.46
N MET A 103 7.47 6.11 11.26
CA MET A 103 8.04 7.40 10.89
C MET A 103 7.07 8.58 11.03
N SER A 104 5.77 8.28 11.06
CA SER A 104 4.68 9.26 10.98
C SER A 104 4.72 10.11 9.70
N PHE A 105 5.32 9.60 8.62
CA PHE A 105 5.31 10.19 7.30
C PHE A 105 5.58 9.11 6.23
N ASP A 106 5.22 9.38 4.98
CA ASP A 106 5.54 8.51 3.83
C ASP A 106 6.85 8.94 3.16
N PHE A 107 7.86 8.06 3.15
CA PHE A 107 9.16 8.28 2.49
C PHE A 107 9.05 8.70 1.02
N VAL A 108 7.99 8.28 0.31
CA VAL A 108 7.79 8.61 -1.11
C VAL A 108 7.22 10.03 -1.30
N ARG A 109 6.50 10.54 -0.29
CA ARG A 109 5.75 11.81 -0.36
C ARG A 109 6.42 12.97 0.38
N VAL A 110 7.39 12.71 1.25
CA VAL A 110 8.11 13.78 1.95
C VAL A 110 8.91 14.68 1.00
N LYS A 111 9.10 15.93 1.43
CA LYS A 111 9.96 16.90 0.74
C LYS A 111 11.37 16.32 0.54
N LYS A 112 11.90 16.47 -0.68
CA LYS A 112 13.23 16.01 -1.10
C LYS A 112 14.18 17.21 -1.24
N GLY A 113 15.48 16.93 -1.42
CA GLY A 113 16.52 17.95 -1.59
C GLY A 113 17.22 18.31 -0.28
N ALA A 114 18.02 19.39 -0.29
CA ALA A 114 18.80 19.86 0.87
C ALA A 114 17.92 20.08 2.11
N GLU A 115 16.77 20.72 1.91
CA GLU A 115 15.74 21.00 2.93
C GLU A 115 14.70 19.87 3.04
N GLY A 116 15.07 18.64 2.64
CA GLY A 116 14.17 17.49 2.65
C GLY A 116 14.03 16.89 4.05
N ALA A 117 12.87 16.28 4.34
CA ALA A 117 12.55 15.79 5.69
C ALA A 117 13.62 14.84 6.26
N MET A 118 14.16 13.96 5.43
CA MET A 118 15.24 13.03 5.79
C MET A 118 16.59 13.69 6.07
N ARG A 119 16.85 14.86 5.47
CA ARG A 119 18.11 15.60 5.65
C ARG A 119 18.08 16.56 6.82
N THR A 120 16.88 16.96 7.27
CA THR A 120 16.68 17.95 8.33
C THR A 120 16.12 17.38 9.63
N MET A 121 15.72 16.10 9.67
CA MET A 121 15.30 15.45 10.91
C MET A 121 16.46 15.24 11.90
N SER A 122 16.12 15.05 13.17
CA SER A 122 17.11 14.74 14.20
C SER A 122 17.87 13.44 13.90
N VAL A 123 19.14 13.37 14.32
CA VAL A 123 19.99 12.19 14.16
C VAL A 123 19.32 10.95 14.75
N GLU A 124 18.67 11.06 15.91
CA GLU A 124 17.98 9.93 16.54
C GLU A 124 16.83 9.39 15.67
N LYS A 125 16.00 10.28 15.12
CA LYS A 125 14.88 9.87 14.24
C LYS A 125 15.41 9.29 12.94
N LEU A 126 16.51 9.81 12.41
CA LEU A 126 17.16 9.29 11.21
C LEU A 126 17.72 7.88 11.43
N LEU A 127 18.44 7.64 12.53
CA LEU A 127 18.97 6.32 12.86
C LEU A 127 17.88 5.26 13.00
N LYS A 128 16.71 5.63 13.55
CA LYS A 128 15.53 4.76 13.59
C LYS A 128 14.89 4.55 12.21
N GLY A 129 14.85 5.58 11.38
CA GLY A 129 14.20 5.54 10.07
C GLY A 129 14.99 4.83 8.98
N MET A 130 16.33 4.82 9.05
CA MET A 130 17.18 4.22 8.03
C MET A 130 16.92 2.71 7.83
N PRO A 131 16.87 1.87 8.89
CA PRO A 131 16.51 0.45 8.74
C PRO A 131 15.11 0.26 8.14
N THR A 132 14.14 1.07 8.56
CA THR A 132 12.76 1.01 8.05
C THR A 132 12.67 1.32 6.56
N LEU A 133 13.39 2.35 6.10
CA LEU A 133 13.50 2.68 4.68
C LEU A 133 14.19 1.54 3.90
N GLN A 134 15.26 0.98 4.46
CA GLN A 134 15.99 -0.13 3.85
C GLN A 134 15.07 -1.35 3.65
N SER A 135 14.30 -1.75 4.66
CA SER A 135 13.35 -2.87 4.56
C SER A 135 12.28 -2.63 3.49
N GLN A 136 11.75 -1.40 3.40
CA GLN A 136 10.78 -1.04 2.35
C GLN A 136 11.40 -1.14 0.95
N ILE A 137 12.66 -0.70 0.76
CA ILE A 137 13.39 -0.81 -0.50
C ILE A 137 13.65 -2.28 -0.87
N ASP A 138 14.04 -3.11 0.09
CA ASP A 138 14.32 -4.52 -0.17
C ASP A 138 13.05 -5.29 -0.55
N ALA A 139 11.91 -4.97 0.06
CA ALA A 139 10.61 -5.50 -0.36
C ALA A 139 10.23 -5.06 -1.78
N LEU A 140 10.50 -3.80 -2.14
CA LEU A 140 10.26 -3.29 -3.51
C LEU A 140 11.13 -3.99 -4.55
N LYS A 141 12.43 -4.15 -4.28
CA LYS A 141 13.37 -4.86 -5.16
C LYS A 141 12.91 -6.29 -5.43
N ALA A 142 12.40 -6.98 -4.40
CA ALA A 142 11.90 -8.34 -4.53
C ALA A 142 10.72 -8.46 -5.51
N ILE A 143 9.88 -7.42 -5.62
CA ILE A 143 8.80 -7.34 -6.60
C ILE A 143 9.38 -7.12 -8.01
N LEU A 144 10.23 -6.10 -8.15
CA LEU A 144 10.82 -5.73 -9.45
C LEU A 144 11.58 -6.89 -10.08
N GLN A 145 12.35 -7.65 -9.29
CA GLN A 145 13.05 -8.83 -9.76
C GLN A 145 12.09 -9.89 -10.33
N ARG A 146 10.94 -10.14 -9.68
CA ARG A 146 9.96 -11.11 -10.20
C ARG A 146 9.24 -10.59 -11.44
N LEU A 147 8.98 -9.29 -11.52
CA LEU A 147 8.37 -8.62 -12.68
C LEU A 147 9.32 -8.68 -13.90
N LEU A 148 10.61 -8.47 -13.69
CA LEU A 148 11.64 -8.61 -14.73
C LEU A 148 11.75 -10.04 -15.26
N ILE A 149 11.72 -11.04 -14.38
CA ILE A 149 11.72 -12.46 -14.79
C ILE A 149 10.47 -12.76 -15.62
N TRP A 150 9.29 -12.35 -15.14
CA TRP A 150 8.03 -12.59 -15.87
C TRP A 150 8.01 -11.91 -17.24
N THR A 151 8.54 -10.68 -17.35
CA THR A 151 8.62 -9.98 -18.64
C THR A 151 9.61 -10.65 -19.60
N ARG A 152 10.76 -11.13 -19.11
CA ARG A 152 11.73 -11.87 -19.94
C ARG A 152 11.15 -13.18 -20.47
N ASP A 153 10.47 -13.95 -19.62
CA ASP A 153 9.84 -15.23 -20.02
C ASP A 153 8.73 -15.04 -21.08
N LYS A 154 8.19 -13.82 -21.21
CA LYS A 154 7.17 -13.46 -22.22
C LYS A 154 7.75 -12.95 -23.53
N THR A 155 8.99 -12.49 -23.55
CA THR A 155 9.68 -12.00 -24.76
C THR A 155 10.48 -13.09 -25.47
N GLU A 156 10.69 -14.24 -24.82
CA GLU A 156 11.38 -15.41 -25.39
C GLU A 156 10.41 -16.42 -26.05
N VAL A 157 9.16 -16.02 -26.31
CA VAL A 157 8.12 -16.77 -27.04
C VAL A 157 7.59 -15.91 -28.18
#